data_AF-X0Z6F4-F1
#
_entry.id   AF-X0Z6F4-F1
#
_cell.length_a   1.000
_cell.length_b   1.000
_cell.length_c   1.000
_cell.angle_alpha   90.00
_cell.angle_beta   90.00
_cell.angle_gamma   90.00
#
_symmetry.space_group_name_H-M   'P 1'
#
loop_
_entity.id
_entity.type
_entity.pdbx_description
1 polymer ?
#
loop_
_entity_poly.entity_id
_entity_poly.type
_entity_poly.pdbx_seq_one_letter_code
_entity_poly.pdbx_strand_id
1 'polypeptide(L)'
;MEEPRIGVYICHCGTNIAGTINVEWLAQFAQGLDGVVVGRDYQFMCSDPGQDMIKDDIKEHNLNRIVVAACSPRMHEPTFRR
;
A
#
# COMPACT_ATOMS: atom_id res chain seq x y z
N MET A 1 -0.88 -4.44 -23.76
CA MET A 1 -0.46 -4.37 -22.34
C MET A 1 -1.64 -4.84 -21.51
N GLU A 2 -1.40 -5.59 -20.45
CA GLU A 2 -2.46 -6.04 -19.53
C GLU A 2 -3.09 -4.83 -18.80
N GLU A 3 -4.39 -4.90 -18.50
CA GLU A 3 -5.11 -3.85 -17.77
C GLU A 3 -4.53 -3.67 -16.36
N PRO A 4 -4.26 -2.44 -15.90
CA PRO A 4 -3.73 -2.21 -14.56
C PRO A 4 -4.68 -2.72 -13.46
N ARG A 5 -4.13 -3.52 -12.55
CA ARG A 5 -4.78 -4.00 -11.33
C ARG A 5 -3.90 -3.59 -10.16
N ILE A 6 -4.20 -2.43 -9.59
CA ILE A 6 -3.33 -1.71 -8.66
C ILE A 6 -3.77 -1.97 -7.23
N GLY A 7 -2.83 -2.37 -6.37
CA GLY A 7 -2.99 -2.30 -4.91
C GLY A 7 -2.31 -1.06 -4.35
N VAL A 8 -3.04 -0.26 -3.57
CA VAL A 8 -2.52 0.95 -2.92
C VAL A 8 -2.48 0.74 -1.42
N TYR A 9 -1.30 0.90 -0.82
CA TYR A 9 -1.08 0.65 0.60
C TYR A 9 -0.50 1.87 1.28
N ILE A 10 -1.17 2.36 2.32
CA ILE A 10 -0.82 3.60 3.01
C ILE A 10 -0.32 3.27 4.41
N CYS A 11 0.89 3.71 4.72
CA CYS A 11 1.51 3.43 6.00
C CYS A 11 1.20 4.53 7.02
N HIS A 12 0.85 4.14 8.25
CA HIS A 12 0.68 5.09 9.35
C HIS A 12 2.05 5.54 9.89
N CYS A 13 3.03 4.63 9.83
CA CYS A 13 4.35 4.77 10.44
C CYS A 13 4.23 5.17 11.92
N GLY A 14 3.35 4.46 12.65
CA GLY A 14 2.90 4.87 13.98
C GLY A 14 2.16 6.21 13.91
N THR A 15 2.74 7.25 14.49
CA THR A 15 2.20 8.62 14.45
C THR A 15 2.94 9.54 13.49
N ASN A 16 4.01 9.08 12.83
CA ASN A 16 4.81 9.95 11.95
C ASN A 16 4.02 10.42 10.72
N ILE A 17 3.20 9.54 10.12
CA ILE A 17 2.34 9.89 8.99
C ILE A 17 0.91 10.12 9.50
N ALA A 18 0.34 9.13 10.21
CA ALA A 18 -1.05 9.20 10.67
C ALA A 18 -1.33 10.30 11.72
N GLY A 19 -0.30 10.85 12.36
CA GLY A 19 -0.45 11.99 13.28
C GLY A 19 -0.74 13.31 12.55
N THR A 20 -0.50 13.38 11.24
CA THR A 20 -0.73 14.59 10.42
C THR A 20 -1.70 14.34 9.27
N ILE A 21 -1.65 13.16 8.65
CA ILE A 21 -2.43 12.80 7.48
C ILE A 21 -3.54 11.81 7.88
N ASN A 22 -4.77 12.05 7.44
CA ASN A 22 -5.85 11.08 7.58
C ASN A 22 -5.65 9.92 6.58
N VAL A 23 -4.97 8.87 7.05
CA VAL A 23 -4.59 7.69 6.27
C VAL A 23 -5.79 6.82 5.88
N GLU A 24 -6.79 6.71 6.75
CA GLU A 24 -8.02 5.94 6.47
C GLU A 24 -8.81 6.57 5.32
N TRP A 25 -9.00 7.89 5.36
CA TRP A 25 -9.64 8.62 4.27
C TRP A 25 -8.84 8.51 2.97
N LEU A 26 -7.51 8.57 3.05
CA LEU A 26 -6.65 8.46 1.87
C LEU A 26 -6.74 7.06 1.24
N ALA A 27 -6.88 6.00 2.04
CA ALA A 27 -7.10 4.64 1.55
C ALA A 27 -8.45 4.52 0.81
N GLN A 28 -9.51 5.07 1.39
CA GLN A 28 -10.83 5.12 0.75
C GLN A 28 -10.82 5.93 -0.55
N PHE A 29 -10.14 7.08 -0.55
CA PHE A 29 -9.97 7.88 -1.75
C PHE A 29 -9.24 7.10 -2.84
N ALA A 30 -8.15 6.40 -2.50
CA ALA A 30 -7.38 5.62 -3.45
C ALA A 30 -8.20 4.48 -4.09
N GLN A 31 -9.10 3.83 -3.33
CA GLN A 31 -10.01 2.80 -3.85
C GLN A 31 -10.94 3.33 -4.96
N GLY A 32 -11.21 4.64 -5.00
CA GLY A 32 -12.05 5.26 -6.04
C GLY A 32 -11.31 5.62 -7.33
N LEU A 33 -9.99 5.41 -7.41
CA LEU A 33 -9.17 5.73 -8.58
C LEU A 33 -9.22 4.61 -9.62
N ASP A 34 -9.13 5.00 -10.90
CA ASP A 34 -9.16 4.05 -12.02
C ASP A 34 -8.03 3.02 -11.92
N GLY A 35 -8.37 1.76 -12.15
CA GLY A 35 -7.46 0.61 -12.04
C GLY A 35 -7.06 0.19 -10.62
N VAL A 36 -7.48 0.91 -9.57
CA VAL A 36 -7.24 0.49 -8.17
C VAL A 36 -8.26 -0.56 -7.76
N VAL A 37 -7.77 -1.76 -7.45
CA VAL A 37 -8.62 -2.91 -7.06
C VAL A 37 -8.71 -3.01 -5.55
N VAL A 38 -7.66 -2.62 -4.84
CA VAL A 38 -7.61 -2.65 -3.37
C VAL A 38 -6.84 -1.44 -2.85
N GLY A 39 -7.38 -0.79 -1.83
CA GLY A 39 -6.75 0.30 -1.09
C GLY A 39 -6.79 0.00 0.40
N ARG A 40 -5.65 0.00 1.09
CA ARG A 40 -5.58 -0.30 2.53
C ARG A 40 -4.67 0.67 3.25
N ASP A 41 -4.96 0.90 4.52
CA ASP A 41 -4.06 1.52 5.47
C ASP A 41 -3.60 0.50 6.53
N TYR A 42 -2.35 0.62 6.99
CA TYR A 42 -1.82 -0.22 8.05
C TYR A 42 -0.72 0.47 8.86
N GLN A 43 -0.57 0.04 10.12
CA GLN A 43 0.33 0.67 11.10
C GLN A 43 1.79 0.74 10.61
N PHE A 44 2.32 -0.40 10.14
CA PHE A 44 3.71 -0.51 9.66
C PHE A 44 3.78 -1.38 8.41
N MET A 45 3.64 -0.79 7.22
CA MET A 45 3.68 -1.55 5.95
C MET A 45 4.98 -2.32 5.74
N CYS A 46 6.12 -1.88 6.31
CA CYS A 46 7.40 -2.58 6.18
C CYS A 46 7.58 -3.76 7.18
N SER A 47 6.68 -3.91 8.15
CA SER A 47 6.68 -5.06 9.06
C SER A 47 6.30 -6.35 8.34
N ASP A 48 6.61 -7.52 8.91
CA ASP A 48 6.24 -8.81 8.32
C ASP A 48 4.73 -8.92 8.04
N PRO A 49 3.82 -8.56 8.98
CA PRO A 49 2.38 -8.55 8.70
C PRO A 49 1.98 -7.61 7.55
N GLY A 50 2.63 -6.45 7.45
CA GLY A 50 2.37 -5.49 6.37
C GLY A 50 2.82 -6.01 5.01
N GLN A 51 3.98 -6.69 4.96
CA GLN A 51 4.49 -7.30 3.74
C GLN A 51 3.64 -8.51 3.32
N ASP A 52 3.23 -9.35 4.27
CA ASP A 52 2.41 -10.52 3.97
C ASP A 52 1.01 -10.13 3.50
N MET A 53 0.42 -9.05 4.07
CA MET A 53 -0.81 -8.45 3.54
C MET A 53 -0.69 -8.10 2.05
N ILE A 54 0.39 -7.42 1.63
CA ILE A 54 0.61 -7.09 0.22
C ILE A 54 0.69 -8.36 -0.63
N LYS A 55 1.44 -9.38 -0.17
CA LYS A 55 1.63 -10.64 -0.91
C LYS A 55 0.33 -11.42 -1.04
N ASP A 56 -0.51 -11.42 -0.02
CA ASP A 56 -1.79 -12.11 -0.02
C ASP A 56 -2.77 -11.40 -0.95
N ASP A 57 -2.87 -10.07 -0.87
CA ASP A 57 -3.69 -9.26 -1.79
C ASP A 57 -3.23 -9.40 -3.25
N ILE A 58 -1.92 -9.52 -3.51
CA ILE A 58 -1.40 -9.79 -4.87
C ILE A 58 -2.02 -11.07 -5.44
N LYS A 59 -2.08 -12.14 -4.64
CA LYS A 59 -2.62 -13.44 -5.07
C LYS A 59 -4.14 -13.41 -5.14
N GLU A 60 -4.80 -12.86 -4.12
CA GLU A 60 -6.26 -12.85 -3.99
C GLU A 60 -6.92 -11.98 -5.07
N HIS A 61 -6.36 -10.79 -5.32
CA HIS A 61 -6.93 -9.81 -6.24
C HIS A 61 -6.26 -9.82 -7.62
N ASN A 62 -5.32 -10.73 -7.86
CA ASN A 62 -4.52 -10.81 -9.09
C ASN A 62 -3.94 -9.43 -9.46
N LEU A 63 -3.25 -8.80 -8.51
CA LEU A 63 -2.66 -7.48 -8.71
C LEU A 63 -1.44 -7.59 -9.61
N ASN A 64 -1.30 -6.63 -10.52
CA ASN A 64 -0.15 -6.55 -11.41
C ASN A 64 0.64 -5.25 -11.21
N ARG A 65 0.21 -4.35 -10.32
CA ARG A 65 0.92 -3.12 -9.92
C ARG A 65 0.71 -2.86 -8.43
N ILE A 66 1.74 -2.31 -7.78
CA ILE A 66 1.72 -2.02 -6.34
C ILE A 66 2.21 -0.59 -6.11
N VAL A 67 1.47 0.14 -5.27
CA VAL A 67 1.83 1.48 -4.80
C VAL A 67 1.86 1.46 -3.28
N VAL A 68 2.99 1.86 -2.69
CA VAL A 68 3.14 1.98 -1.25
C VAL A 68 3.39 3.45 -0.90
N ALA A 69 2.39 4.11 -0.30
CA ALA A 69 2.48 5.48 0.19
C ALA A 69 2.99 5.46 1.64
N ALA A 70 4.32 5.55 1.81
CA ALA A 70 4.99 5.41 3.10
C ALA A 70 6.21 6.33 3.22
N CYS A 71 7.35 5.79 3.66
CA CYS A 71 8.61 6.51 3.81
C CYS A 71 9.36 6.66 2.47
N SER A 72 10.54 7.26 2.52
CA SER A 72 11.43 7.42 1.35
C SER A 72 11.78 6.06 0.71
N PRO A 73 11.76 5.97 -0.65
CA PRO A 73 12.21 4.77 -1.35
C PRO A 73 13.68 4.44 -1.06
N ARG A 74 14.50 5.46 -0.72
CA ARG A 74 15.91 5.27 -0.32
C ARG A 74 16.09 4.33 0.88
N MET A 75 15.04 4.14 1.69
CA MET A 75 15.07 3.28 2.88
C MET A 75 14.45 1.90 2.64
N HIS A 76 13.26 1.84 2.02
CA HIS A 76 12.47 0.61 1.97
C HIS A 76 12.09 0.13 0.57
N GLU A 77 12.53 0.79 -0.51
CA GLU A 77 12.34 0.24 -1.86
C GLU A 77 12.90 -1.19 -2.01
N PRO A 78 14.12 -1.52 -1.51
CA PRO A 78 14.60 -2.90 -1.56
C PRO A 78 13.80 -3.88 -0.69
N THR A 79 13.08 -3.39 0.33
CA THR A 79 12.21 -4.24 1.15
C THR A 79 10.96 -4.63 0.36
N PHE A 80 10.29 -3.66 -0.28
CA PHE A 80 9.05 -3.94 -1.03
C PHE A 80 9.26 -4.57 -2.42
N ARG A 81 10.50 -4.58 -2.94
CA ARG A 81 10.85 -5.25 -4.20
C ARG A 81 11.25 -6.72 -4.05
N ARG A 82 11.42 -7.21 -2.81
CA ARG A 82 11.78 -8.61 -2.51
C ARG A 82 10.53 -9.47 -2.40
#